data_AF-A0A4Q3Z0A6-F1
#
_entry.id   AF-A0A4Q3Z0A6-F1
#
_cell.length_a   1.000
_cell.length_b   1.000
_cell.length_c   1.000
_cell.angle_alpha   90.00
_cell.angle_beta   90.00
_cell.angle_gamma   90.00
#
_symmetry.space_group_name_H-M   'P 1'
#
loop_
_entity.id
_entity.type
_entity.pdbx_description
1 polymer ?
#
loop_
_entity_poly.entity_id
_entity_poly.type
_entity_poly.pdbx_seq_one_letter_code
_entity_poly.pdbx_strand_id
1 'polypeptide(L)'
;AWLGLVPRQHSSGGKERLGRVSKMGNGYLRRLLVVGATSVTRRAETTHTRTGAWVRSLLERKPTRLVTVAIANKTARTAWALLAKGETYRAEPVI
;
A
#
# COMPACT_ATOMS: atom_id res chain seq x y z
N ALA A 1 4.89 13.97 -0.13
CA ALA A 1 4.13 12.78 0.31
C ALA A 1 4.20 12.67 1.83
N TRP A 2 3.09 12.35 2.49
CA TRP A 2 2.97 12.45 3.96
C TRP A 2 3.42 11.18 4.72
N LEU A 3 3.42 10.02 4.07
CA LEU A 3 3.79 8.72 4.65
C LEU A 3 5.06 8.09 4.04
N GLY A 4 5.69 8.76 3.06
CA GLY A 4 6.90 8.24 2.41
C GLY A 4 6.73 6.90 1.68
N LEU A 5 5.50 6.54 1.29
CA LEU A 5 5.15 5.29 0.58
C LEU A 5 4.79 5.52 -0.90
N VAL A 6 4.67 6.79 -1.32
CA VAL A 6 4.28 7.19 -2.68
C VAL A 6 5.50 7.81 -3.40
N PRO A 7 5.66 7.57 -4.72
CA PRO A 7 6.62 8.27 -5.56
C PRO A 7 6.52 9.80 -5.42
N ARG A 8 7.66 10.50 -5.50
CA ARG A 8 7.64 11.96 -5.66
C ARG A 8 7.00 12.28 -7.01
N GLN A 9 5.96 13.12 -7.02
CA GLN A 9 5.40 13.65 -8.25
C GLN A 9 6.17 14.93 -8.60
N HIS A 10 6.75 14.96 -9.79
CA HIS A 10 7.35 16.14 -10.38
C HIS A 10 6.58 16.44 -11.66
N SER A 11 5.77 17.51 -11.64
CA SER A 11 5.00 17.96 -12.80
C SER A 11 5.44 19.37 -13.18
N SER A 12 5.90 19.54 -14.41
CA SER A 12 6.15 20.86 -15.01
C SER A 12 5.62 20.88 -16.45
N GLY A 13 5.05 22.02 -16.86
CA GLY A 13 4.55 22.22 -18.22
C GLY A 13 3.57 21.15 -18.72
N GLY A 14 2.68 20.64 -17.86
CA GLY A 14 1.67 19.62 -18.21
C GLY A 14 2.18 18.18 -18.34
N LYS A 15 3.47 17.91 -18.07
CA LYS A 15 4.04 16.55 -18.09
C LYS A 15 4.20 16.03 -16.67
N GLU A 16 3.47 14.99 -16.32
CA GLU A 16 3.58 14.31 -15.03
C GLU A 16 4.71 13.28 -15.05
N ARG A 17 5.65 13.37 -14.10
CA ARG A 17 6.73 12.40 -13.92
C ARG A 17 6.75 11.88 -12.48
N LEU A 18 6.69 10.56 -12.34
CA LEU A 18 6.86 9.88 -11.06
C LEU A 18 8.35 9.59 -10.81
N GLY A 19 8.91 10.17 -9.75
CA GLY A 19 10.27 9.96 -9.28
C GLY A 19 10.38 8.82 -8.25
N ARG A 20 11.47 8.81 -7.48
CA ARG A 20 11.66 7.81 -6.41
C ARG A 20 10.63 7.97 -5.29
N VAL A 21 10.35 6.90 -4.55
CA VAL A 21 9.54 6.93 -3.32
C VAL A 21 10.12 7.97 -2.37
N SER A 22 9.30 8.93 -1.94
CA SER A 22 9.84 10.17 -1.38
C SER A 22 10.57 9.98 -0.05
N LYS A 23 10.37 8.91 0.72
CA LYS A 23 10.81 8.70 2.12
C LYS A 23 10.49 9.84 3.12
N MET A 24 10.12 11.02 2.65
CA MET A 24 9.61 12.18 3.37
C MET A 24 8.26 11.87 4.01
N GLY A 25 8.01 12.45 5.18
CA GLY A 25 6.81 12.24 5.99
C GLY A 25 7.10 11.50 7.30
N ASN A 26 6.06 11.00 7.96
CA ASN A 26 6.21 10.31 9.24
C ASN A 26 6.83 8.91 9.06
N GLY A 27 8.10 8.76 9.47
CA GLY A 27 8.84 7.50 9.37
C GLY A 27 8.32 6.38 10.29
N TYR A 28 7.70 6.73 11.42
CA TYR A 28 7.12 5.76 12.35
C TYR A 28 5.86 5.12 11.77
N LEU A 29 4.94 5.92 11.24
CA LEU A 29 3.75 5.40 10.54
C LEU A 29 4.12 4.54 9.34
N ARG A 30 5.14 4.94 8.56
CA ARG A 30 5.68 4.12 7.48
C ARG A 30 6.18 2.77 7.98
N ARG A 31 6.92 2.74 9.11
CA ARG A 31 7.40 1.49 9.71
C ARG A 31 6.24 0.60 10.13
N LEU A 32 5.23 1.16 10.81
CA LEU A 32 4.05 0.41 11.24
C LEU A 32 3.29 -0.21 10.07
N LEU A 33 3.07 0.55 8.99
CA LEU A 33 2.42 0.04 7.79
C LEU A 33 3.20 -1.09 7.12
N VAL A 34 4.53 -0.98 7.06
CA VAL A 34 5.40 -2.03 6.50
C VAL A 34 5.43 -3.29 7.38
N VAL A 35 5.46 -3.13 8.71
CA VAL A 35 5.39 -4.25 9.66
C VAL A 35 4.04 -4.96 9.54
N GLY A 36 2.93 -4.22 9.55
CA GLY A 36 1.59 -4.78 9.36
C GLY A 36 1.45 -5.49 8.01
N ALA A 37 1.94 -4.88 6.93
CA ALA A 37 1.96 -5.50 5.62
C ALA A 37 2.80 -6.79 5.59
N THR A 38 3.89 -6.87 6.35
CA THR A 38 4.72 -8.10 6.44
C THR A 38 3.90 -9.25 7.01
N SER A 39 3.10 -8.99 8.06
CA SER A 39 2.19 -9.99 8.63
C SER A 39 1.12 -10.43 7.63
N VAL A 40 0.56 -9.50 6.84
CA VAL A 40 -0.39 -9.82 5.77
C VAL A 40 0.26 -10.69 4.69
N THR A 41 1.46 -10.34 4.24
CA THR A 41 2.20 -11.13 3.23
C THR A 41 2.44 -12.56 3.72
N ARG A 42 2.85 -12.73 4.98
CA ARG A 42 3.07 -14.06 5.58
C ARG A 42 1.80 -14.91 5.66
N ARG A 43 0.65 -14.28 5.83
CA ARG A 43 -0.65 -14.96 5.96
C ARG A 43 -1.37 -15.12 4.62
N ALA A 44 -0.80 -14.63 3.51
CA ALA A 44 -1.46 -14.56 2.22
C ALA A 44 -1.77 -15.94 1.62
N GLU A 45 -0.97 -16.96 1.92
CA GLU A 45 -1.18 -18.34 1.44
C GLU A 45 -2.45 -18.96 2.05
N THR A 46 -2.70 -18.73 3.33
CA THR A 46 -3.84 -19.29 4.07
C THR A 46 -5.08 -18.40 4.11
N THR A 47 -4.99 -17.20 3.50
CA THR A 47 -6.09 -16.23 3.49
C THR A 47 -6.87 -16.31 2.18
N HIS A 48 -8.07 -16.89 2.23
CA HIS A 48 -9.01 -16.99 1.10
C HIS A 48 -9.85 -15.70 0.93
N THR A 49 -9.19 -14.56 0.72
CA THR A 49 -9.85 -13.28 0.42
C THR A 49 -9.39 -12.72 -0.92
N ARG A 50 -10.15 -11.76 -1.49
CA ARG A 50 -9.74 -11.03 -2.70
C ARG A 50 -8.36 -10.38 -2.54
N THR A 51 -8.07 -9.84 -1.35
CA THR A 51 -6.76 -9.30 -0.99
C THR A 51 -5.70 -10.39 -0.95
N GLY A 52 -6.00 -11.55 -0.35
CA GLY A 52 -5.10 -12.71 -0.34
C GLY A 52 -4.75 -13.19 -1.75
N ALA A 53 -5.74 -13.34 -2.63
CA ALA A 53 -5.54 -13.73 -4.03
C ALA A 53 -4.68 -12.70 -4.79
N TRP A 54 -4.94 -11.41 -4.60
CA TRP A 54 -4.12 -10.35 -5.20
C TRP A 54 -2.67 -10.40 -4.69
N VAL A 55 -2.44 -10.61 -3.39
CA VAL A 55 -1.10 -10.73 -2.82
C VAL A 55 -0.37 -11.96 -3.36
N ARG A 56 -1.03 -13.12 -3.46
CA ARG A 56 -0.45 -14.34 -4.07
C ARG A 56 -0.03 -14.09 -5.52
N SER A 57 -0.90 -13.49 -6.32
CA SER A 57 -0.59 -13.13 -7.73
C SER A 57 0.59 -12.17 -7.89
N LEU A 58 0.90 -11.38 -6.85
CA LEU A 58 2.06 -10.50 -6.82
C LEU A 58 3.32 -11.26 -6.41
N LEU A 59 3.22 -12.15 -5.42
CA LEU A 59 4.34 -12.98 -4.95
C LEU A 59 4.85 -13.92 -6.05
N GLU A 60 3.98 -14.39 -6.94
CA GLU A 60 4.36 -15.18 -8.12
C GLU A 60 5.29 -14.43 -9.08
N ARG A 61 5.25 -13.09 -9.11
CA ARG A 61 5.93 -12.26 -10.12
C ARG A 61 6.95 -11.28 -9.56
N LYS A 62 6.94 -11.05 -8.25
CA LYS A 62 7.72 -9.97 -7.60
C LYS A 62 8.32 -10.46 -6.27
N PRO A 63 9.55 -10.01 -5.95
CA PRO A 63 10.17 -10.25 -4.65
C PRO A 63 9.28 -9.82 -3.47
N THR A 64 9.29 -10.60 -2.40
CA THR A 64 8.45 -10.41 -1.20
C THR A 64 8.50 -8.99 -0.63
N ARG A 65 9.70 -8.38 -0.57
CA ARG A 65 9.84 -7.00 -0.05
C ARG A 65 9.09 -5.97 -0.88
N LEU A 66 9.06 -6.13 -2.21
CA LEU A 66 8.30 -5.25 -3.10
C LEU A 66 6.79 -5.43 -2.89
N VAL A 67 6.33 -6.67 -2.73
CA VAL A 67 4.93 -6.97 -2.45
C VAL A 67 4.50 -6.38 -1.10
N THR A 68 5.31 -6.53 -0.05
CA THR A 68 5.04 -5.92 1.26
C THR A 68 4.90 -4.40 1.17
N VAL A 69 5.78 -3.72 0.43
CA VAL A 69 5.67 -2.27 0.23
C VAL A 69 4.42 -1.90 -0.57
N ALA A 70 4.03 -2.70 -1.57
CA ALA A 70 2.82 -2.49 -2.34
C ALA A 70 1.55 -2.62 -1.48
N ILE A 71 1.50 -3.60 -0.57
CA ILE A 71 0.41 -3.75 0.40
C ILE A 71 0.36 -2.53 1.32
N ALA A 72 1.50 -2.13 1.90
CA ALA A 72 1.57 -0.94 2.76
C ALA A 72 1.07 0.32 2.04
N ASN A 73 1.45 0.51 0.77
CA ASN A 73 0.99 1.63 -0.04
C ASN A 73 -0.52 1.56 -0.32
N LYS A 74 -1.07 0.38 -0.64
CA LYS A 74 -2.51 0.20 -0.84
C LYS A 74 -3.29 0.55 0.44
N THR A 75 -2.86 0.04 1.59
CA THR A 75 -3.46 0.34 2.90
C THR A 75 -3.39 1.85 3.22
N ALA A 76 -2.25 2.49 2.97
CA ALA A 76 -2.09 3.93 3.17
C ALA A 76 -3.08 4.75 2.32
N ARG A 77 -3.27 4.36 1.04
CA ARG A 77 -4.22 5.03 0.13
C ARG A 77 -5.67 4.83 0.58
N THR A 78 -6.04 3.64 1.04
CA THR A 78 -7.37 3.38 1.60
C THR A 78 -7.60 4.22 2.86
N ALA A 79 -6.67 4.21 3.81
CA ALA A 79 -6.78 5.00 5.04
C ALA A 79 -6.90 6.50 4.74
N TRP A 80 -6.10 7.01 3.80
CA TRP A 80 -6.21 8.40 3.36
C TRP A 80 -7.58 8.72 2.76
N ALA A 81 -8.11 7.86 1.89
CA ALA A 81 -9.41 8.07 1.27
C ALA A 81 -10.55 8.11 2.31
N LEU A 82 -10.50 7.22 3.30
CA LEU A 82 -11.47 7.19 4.40
C LEU A 82 -11.40 8.47 5.24
N LEU A 83 -10.18 8.88 5.64
CA LEU A 83 -9.97 10.10 6.44
C LEU A 83 -10.37 11.36 5.68
N ALA A 84 -10.02 11.45 4.39
CA ALA A 84 -10.33 12.61 3.56
C ALA A 84 -11.84 12.78 3.30
N LYS A 85 -12.59 11.68 3.30
CA LYS A 85 -14.04 11.68 3.06
C LYS A 85 -14.88 11.56 4.32
N GLY A 86 -14.28 11.35 5.49
CA GLY A 86 -15.00 11.05 6.73
C GLY A 86 -15.78 9.73 6.68
N GLU A 87 -15.36 8.80 5.82
CA GLU A 87 -16.04 7.52 5.61
C GLU A 87 -15.49 6.43 6.54
N THR A 88 -16.32 5.42 6.83
CA THR A 88 -15.92 4.23 7.57
C THR A 88 -15.47 3.11 6.62
N TYR A 89 -14.49 2.32 7.06
CA TYR A 89 -14.01 1.18 6.28
C TYR A 89 -15.13 0.14 6.13
N ARG A 90 -15.45 -0.21 4.88
CA ARG A 90 -16.37 -1.30 4.54
C ARG A 90 -15.56 -2.45 3.94
N ALA A 91 -15.46 -3.55 4.68
CA ALA A 91 -14.96 -4.78 4.10
C ALA A 91 -16.05 -5.33 3.18
N GLU A 92 -15.79 -5.45 1.87
CA GLU A 92 -16.69 -6.21 1.03
C GLU A 92 -16.67 -7.68 1.48
N PRO A 93 -17.83 -8.27 1.84
CA PRO A 93 -17.91 -9.69 2.10
C PRO A 93 -17.55 -10.44 0.81
N VAL A 94 -16.75 -11.49 0.95
CA VAL A 94 -16.36 -12.34 -0.18
C VAL A 94 -17.59 -13.14 -0.58
N ILE A 95 -18.02 -13.02 -1.84
CA ILE A 95 -18.93 -13.95 -2.52
C ILE A 95 -18.07 -15.09 -3.08
#